data_AF-A0A8D2ZKM7-F1
#
_entry.id   AF-A0A8D2ZKM7-F1
#
_cell.length_a   1.000
_cell.length_b   1.000
_cell.length_c   1.000
_cell.angle_alpha   90.00
_cell.angle_beta   90.00
_cell.angle_gamma   90.00
#
_symmetry.space_group_name_H-M   'P 1'
#
loop_
_entity.id
_entity.type
_entity.pdbx_description
1 polymer ?
#
loop_
_entity_poly.entity_id
_entity_poly.type
_entity_poly.pdbx_seq_one_letter_code
_entity_poly.pdbx_strand_id
1 'polypeptide(L)'
;MTAASCLLTEDQFLCPICLDVTAPVFNMRPELRVNTLISEMAAQFRQSTQQRASSVTEQQAAKPGEVPCDACTGAKLKALKSCLVCLAPSYNIHLESPLTVSGLKRHQLIGLVENLEGRTCTKHDKLLELFCKTDQKCVCMLCTISDHKTHDVVPLEEEYEGKKAELSETEADYQQMIQKR
;
A
#
# COMPACT_ATOMS: atom_id res chain seq x y z
N MET A 1 40.56 -25.74 -1.27
CA MET A 1 40.05 -25.26 -2.58
C MET A 1 40.23 -26.39 -3.58
N THR A 2 39.28 -27.30 -3.65
CA THR A 2 39.27 -28.40 -4.62
C THR A 2 38.33 -28.01 -5.75
N ALA A 3 38.92 -27.59 -6.87
CA ALA A 3 38.18 -27.33 -8.09
C ALA A 3 37.66 -28.67 -8.62
N ALA A 4 36.34 -28.85 -8.60
CA ALA A 4 35.69 -29.97 -9.25
C ALA A 4 35.92 -29.86 -10.75
N SER A 5 36.67 -30.81 -11.28
CA SER A 5 36.99 -31.01 -12.68
C SER A 5 35.71 -31.08 -13.53
N CYS A 6 35.51 -30.08 -14.37
CA CYS A 6 34.44 -30.02 -15.37
C CYS A 6 34.85 -30.92 -16.55
N LEU A 7 34.32 -32.15 -16.60
CA LEU A 7 34.42 -33.05 -17.75
C LEU A 7 33.04 -33.18 -18.41
N LEU A 8 32.57 -32.10 -19.03
CA LEU A 8 31.45 -32.17 -19.97
C LEU A 8 32.00 -31.82 -21.35
N THR A 9 32.00 -32.80 -22.25
CA THR A 9 32.32 -32.61 -23.67
C THR A 9 31.17 -31.89 -24.38
N GLU A 10 31.47 -31.16 -25.45
CA GLU A 10 30.64 -30.17 -26.17
C GLU A 10 29.25 -30.64 -26.70
N ASP A 11 28.84 -31.90 -26.46
CA ASP A 11 27.65 -32.52 -27.08
C ASP A 11 26.67 -33.19 -26.08
N GLN A 12 26.63 -32.75 -24.83
CA GLN A 12 25.76 -33.33 -23.79
C GLN A 12 24.75 -32.33 -23.22
N PHE A 13 23.46 -32.65 -23.29
CA PHE A 13 22.39 -31.84 -22.67
C PHE A 13 22.03 -32.44 -21.30
N LEU A 14 22.10 -31.61 -20.25
CA LEU A 14 21.60 -31.96 -18.93
C LEU A 14 20.21 -31.38 -18.71
N CYS A 15 19.30 -32.20 -18.20
CA CYS A 15 18.05 -31.71 -17.67
C CYS A 15 18.34 -30.87 -16.40
N PRO A 16 17.93 -29.59 -16.32
CA PRO A 16 18.22 -28.73 -15.17
C PRO A 16 17.47 -29.13 -13.89
N ILE A 17 16.54 -30.10 -13.97
CA ILE A 17 15.71 -30.55 -12.86
C ILE A 17 16.24 -31.86 -12.27
N CYS A 18 16.45 -32.88 -13.09
CA CYS A 18 16.93 -34.18 -12.61
C CYS A 18 18.44 -34.38 -12.76
N LEU A 19 19.14 -33.46 -13.43
CA LEU A 19 20.59 -33.52 -13.72
C LEU A 19 21.01 -34.75 -14.54
N ASP A 20 20.06 -35.50 -15.08
CA ASP A 20 20.34 -36.62 -15.97
C ASP A 20 20.90 -36.11 -17.30
N VAL A 21 21.96 -36.78 -17.75
CA VAL A 21 22.60 -36.54 -19.04
C VAL A 21 21.85 -37.37 -20.08
N THR A 22 21.16 -36.71 -21.02
CA THR A 22 20.59 -37.40 -22.18
C THR A 22 21.67 -37.58 -23.24
N ALA A 23 22.10 -38.83 -23.48
CA ALA A 23 23.01 -39.16 -24.58
C ALA A 23 22.30 -39.00 -25.94
N PRO A 24 22.98 -38.49 -26.98
CA PRO A 24 22.35 -38.19 -28.27
C PRO A 24 22.08 -39.48 -29.04
N VAL A 25 20.83 -39.69 -29.50
CA VAL A 25 20.61 -40.55 -30.69
C VAL A 25 20.99 -39.76 -31.96
N PHE A 26 20.95 -38.42 -31.89
CA PHE A 26 21.43 -37.49 -32.90
C PHE A 26 21.89 -36.21 -32.16
N ASN A 27 23.04 -35.63 -32.53
CA ASN A 27 23.64 -34.43 -31.93
C ASN A 27 22.79 -33.16 -32.12
N MET A 28 21.56 -33.15 -31.60
CA MET A 28 20.60 -32.07 -31.79
C MET A 28 20.03 -31.67 -30.43
N ARG A 29 20.12 -30.36 -30.15
CA ARG A 29 19.44 -29.74 -29.02
C ARG A 29 17.96 -30.16 -29.03
N PRO A 30 17.43 -30.72 -27.92
CA PRO A 30 16.02 -31.06 -27.86
C PRO A 30 15.17 -29.83 -28.15
N GLU A 31 14.23 -29.96 -29.08
CA GLU A 31 13.31 -28.89 -29.43
C GLU A 31 12.29 -28.72 -28.30
N LEU A 32 12.43 -27.65 -27.52
CA LEU A 32 11.51 -27.35 -26.43
C LEU A 32 10.14 -26.99 -27.01
N ARG A 33 9.12 -27.75 -26.60
CA ARG A 33 7.73 -27.46 -26.94
C ARG A 33 7.05 -26.72 -25.79
N VAL A 34 6.18 -25.78 -26.14
CA VAL A 34 5.36 -25.07 -25.16
C VAL A 34 4.37 -26.05 -24.54
N ASN A 35 4.26 -26.03 -23.21
CA ASN A 35 3.19 -26.74 -22.52
C ASN A 35 1.86 -26.03 -22.83
N THR A 36 1.09 -26.63 -23.75
CA THR A 36 -0.18 -26.07 -24.23
C THR A 36 -1.22 -25.93 -23.12
N LEU A 37 -1.26 -26.88 -22.19
CA LEU A 37 -2.20 -26.87 -21.05
C LEU A 37 -1.93 -25.66 -20.13
N ILE A 38 -0.67 -25.41 -19.77
CA ILE A 38 -0.30 -24.25 -18.96
C ILE A 38 -0.54 -22.95 -19.73
N SER A 39 -0.21 -22.92 -21.02
CA SER A 39 -0.44 -21.76 -21.88
C SER A 39 -1.92 -21.38 -21.95
N GLU A 40 -2.79 -22.37 -22.12
CA GLU A 40 -4.24 -22.18 -22.18
C GLU A 40 -4.82 -21.73 -20.83
N MET A 41 -4.42 -22.36 -19.72
CA MET A 41 -4.80 -21.92 -18.37
C MET A 41 -4.38 -20.46 -18.11
N ALA A 42 -3.18 -20.08 -18.53
CA ALA A 42 -2.69 -18.71 -18.39
C ALA A 42 -3.48 -17.72 -19.27
N ALA A 43 -3.90 -18.14 -20.48
CA ALA A 43 -4.74 -17.33 -21.35
C ALA A 43 -6.14 -17.11 -20.76
N GLN A 44 -6.78 -18.16 -20.24
CA GLN A 44 -8.08 -18.08 -19.57
C GLN A 44 -8.02 -17.17 -18.34
N PHE A 45 -6.95 -17.26 -17.54
CA PHE A 45 -6.75 -16.37 -16.40
C PHE A 45 -6.64 -14.90 -16.82
N ARG A 46 -5.85 -14.60 -17.88
CA ARG A 46 -5.73 -13.23 -18.42
C ARG A 46 -7.05 -12.71 -18.98
N GLN A 47 -7.85 -13.55 -19.61
CA GLN A 47 -9.15 -13.16 -20.17
C GLN A 47 -10.16 -12.88 -19.05
N SER A 48 -10.19 -13.70 -17.99
CA SER A 48 -11.05 -13.49 -16.82
C SER A 48 -10.70 -12.19 -16.08
N THR A 49 -9.41 -11.85 -15.95
CA THR A 49 -8.99 -10.58 -15.34
C THR A 49 -9.34 -9.38 -16.22
N GLN A 50 -9.21 -9.49 -17.54
CA GLN A 50 -9.62 -8.43 -18.48
C GLN A 50 -11.13 -8.20 -18.51
N GLN A 51 -11.94 -9.27 -18.43
CA GLN A 51 -13.41 -9.14 -18.35
C GLN A 51 -13.84 -8.45 -17.04
N ARG A 52 -13.19 -8.78 -15.91
CA ARG A 52 -13.39 -8.06 -14.64
C ARG A 52 -12.96 -6.59 -14.69
N ALA A 53 -11.87 -6.28 -15.40
CA ALA A 53 -11.42 -4.90 -15.57
C ALA A 53 -12.37 -4.09 -16.48
N SER A 54 -12.95 -4.73 -17.49
CA SER A 54 -13.88 -4.10 -18.43
C SER A 54 -15.25 -3.79 -17.81
N SER A 55 -15.74 -4.61 -16.88
CA SER A 55 -16.97 -4.31 -16.13
C SER A 55 -16.81 -3.18 -15.08
N VAL A 56 -15.57 -2.84 -14.71
CA VAL A 56 -15.25 -1.85 -13.67
C VAL A 56 -14.92 -0.47 -14.25
N THR A 57 -14.51 -0.41 -15.51
CA THR A 57 -13.92 0.77 -16.15
C THR A 57 -14.91 1.89 -16.43
N GLU A 58 -16.21 1.62 -16.57
CA GLU A 58 -17.19 2.67 -16.90
C GLU A 58 -17.82 3.35 -15.67
N GLN A 59 -17.68 2.78 -14.46
CA GLN A 59 -18.36 3.31 -13.26
C GLN A 59 -17.42 3.82 -12.15
N GLN A 60 -16.10 3.60 -12.22
CA GLN A 60 -15.21 3.80 -11.05
C GLN A 60 -13.86 4.49 -11.34
N ALA A 61 -13.64 5.01 -12.54
CA ALA A 61 -12.45 5.82 -12.84
C ALA A 61 -12.45 7.12 -12.00
N ALA A 62 -11.30 7.48 -11.43
CA ALA A 62 -11.16 8.67 -10.60
C ALA A 62 -11.47 9.94 -11.42
N LYS A 63 -12.38 10.77 -10.91
CA LYS A 63 -12.72 12.07 -11.51
C LYS A 63 -11.72 13.16 -11.06
N PRO A 64 -11.64 14.31 -11.76
CA PRO A 64 -10.85 15.46 -11.30
C PRO A 64 -11.25 15.87 -9.87
N GLY A 65 -10.29 15.90 -8.95
CA GLY A 65 -10.52 16.16 -7.51
C GLY A 65 -10.62 14.91 -6.64
N GLU A 66 -10.71 13.71 -7.22
CA GLU A 66 -10.69 12.46 -6.46
C GLU A 66 -9.27 11.88 -6.38
N VAL A 67 -8.90 11.35 -5.19
CA VAL A 67 -7.58 10.73 -5.00
C VAL A 67 -7.53 9.38 -5.72
N PRO A 68 -6.63 9.19 -6.70
CA PRO A 68 -6.52 7.94 -7.43
C PRO A 68 -5.81 6.85 -6.61
N CYS A 69 -6.14 5.58 -6.84
CA CYS A 69 -5.44 4.45 -6.23
C CYS A 69 -4.10 4.17 -6.94
N ASP A 70 -3.02 4.08 -6.17
CA ASP A 70 -1.67 3.90 -6.70
C ASP A 70 -1.27 2.45 -6.98
N ALA A 71 -2.05 1.48 -6.49
CA ALA A 71 -1.81 0.05 -6.72
C ALA A 71 -2.45 -0.47 -8.02
N CYS A 72 -3.25 0.33 -8.72
CA CYS A 72 -3.94 -0.05 -9.95
C CYS A 72 -3.00 0.02 -11.16
N THR A 73 -2.73 -1.13 -11.80
CA THR A 73 -1.97 -1.21 -13.06
C THR A 73 -2.89 -0.93 -14.25
N GLY A 74 -3.22 0.34 -14.51
CA GLY A 74 -4.14 0.74 -15.60
C GLY A 74 -4.87 2.05 -15.31
N ALA A 75 -6.14 2.15 -15.71
CA ALA A 75 -6.99 3.28 -15.34
C ALA A 75 -7.05 3.41 -13.81
N LYS A 76 -6.59 4.55 -13.28
CA LYS A 76 -6.55 4.77 -11.83
C LYS A 76 -7.97 4.90 -11.29
N LEU A 77 -8.39 3.94 -10.47
CA LEU A 77 -9.69 3.94 -9.83
C LEU A 77 -9.69 4.89 -8.62
N LYS A 78 -10.86 5.44 -8.29
CA LYS A 78 -11.04 6.27 -7.09
C LYS A 78 -10.63 5.50 -5.84
N ALA A 79 -9.70 5.99 -5.03
CA ALA A 79 -9.39 5.37 -3.74
C ALA A 79 -10.62 5.46 -2.79
N LEU A 80 -10.74 4.53 -1.84
CA LEU A 80 -11.82 4.56 -0.82
C LEU A 80 -11.28 4.64 0.60
N LYS A 81 -10.07 4.12 0.83
CA LYS A 81 -9.42 4.12 2.15
C LYS A 81 -7.94 4.41 1.99
N SER A 82 -7.34 5.13 2.92
CA SER A 82 -5.89 5.33 3.00
C SER A 82 -5.28 4.45 4.07
N CYS A 83 -4.14 3.84 3.76
CA CYS A 83 -3.35 3.10 4.73
C CYS A 83 -2.41 4.06 5.48
N LEU A 84 -2.53 4.17 6.80
CA LEU A 84 -1.68 5.05 7.61
C LEU A 84 -0.21 4.62 7.63
N VAL A 85 0.07 3.33 7.40
CA VAL A 85 1.43 2.79 7.43
C VAL A 85 2.11 2.92 6.06
N CYS A 86 1.36 2.70 4.98
CA CYS A 86 1.89 2.80 3.62
C CYS A 86 1.79 4.22 3.05
N LEU A 87 1.06 5.13 3.72
CA LEU A 87 0.72 6.47 3.22
C LEU A 87 0.12 6.44 1.80
N ALA A 88 -0.55 5.33 1.45
CA ALA A 88 -1.02 5.06 0.10
C ALA A 88 -2.56 4.99 0.06
N PRO A 89 -3.20 5.67 -0.91
CA PRO A 89 -4.62 5.50 -1.19
C PRO A 89 -4.90 4.12 -1.79
N SER A 90 -5.85 3.38 -1.20
CA SER A 90 -6.24 2.03 -1.60
C SER A 90 -7.70 1.94 -2.03
N TYR A 91 -7.97 1.11 -3.03
CA TYR A 91 -9.31 0.81 -3.56
C TYR A 91 -9.84 -0.56 -3.12
N ASN A 92 -11.16 -0.76 -3.18
CA ASN A 92 -11.87 -1.97 -2.72
C ASN A 92 -11.33 -3.28 -3.33
N ILE A 93 -10.94 -3.29 -4.61
CA ILE A 93 -10.42 -4.52 -5.25
C ILE A 93 -9.07 -4.95 -4.65
N HIS A 94 -8.25 -4.01 -4.17
CA HIS A 94 -7.03 -4.33 -3.40
C HIS A 94 -7.33 -4.73 -1.95
N LEU A 95 -8.50 -4.35 -1.42
CA LEU A 95 -8.97 -4.79 -0.10
C LEU A 95 -9.59 -6.20 -0.12
N GLU A 96 -9.90 -6.76 -1.29
CA GLU A 96 -10.48 -8.11 -1.41
C GLU A 96 -9.50 -9.19 -1.88
N SER A 97 -8.36 -8.83 -2.48
CA SER A 97 -7.35 -9.82 -2.86
C SER A 97 -6.68 -10.40 -1.60
N PRO A 98 -6.71 -11.73 -1.37
CA PRO A 98 -6.14 -12.36 -0.17
C PRO A 98 -4.66 -12.01 0.05
N LEU A 99 -3.92 -11.78 -1.04
CA LEU A 99 -2.51 -11.40 -1.03
C LEU A 99 -2.31 -9.99 -0.44
N THR A 100 -3.11 -9.01 -0.86
CA THR A 100 -3.06 -7.64 -0.32
C THR A 100 -3.75 -7.54 1.04
N VAL A 101 -4.81 -8.32 1.30
CA VAL A 101 -5.48 -8.42 2.61
C VAL A 101 -4.53 -8.90 3.70
N SER A 102 -3.62 -9.83 3.40
CA SER A 102 -2.68 -10.35 4.42
C SER A 102 -1.63 -9.31 4.87
N GLY A 103 -1.23 -8.40 3.98
CA GLY A 103 -0.35 -7.27 4.29
C GLY A 103 -1.11 -6.09 4.90
N LEU A 104 -2.28 -5.74 4.34
CA LEU A 104 -3.11 -4.62 4.79
C LEU A 104 -3.83 -4.90 6.11
N LYS A 105 -4.10 -6.15 6.49
CA LYS A 105 -4.62 -6.51 7.82
C LYS A 105 -3.69 -6.07 8.97
N ARG A 106 -2.39 -5.92 8.70
CA ARG A 106 -1.41 -5.40 9.66
C ARG A 106 -1.33 -3.87 9.68
N HIS A 107 -2.03 -3.18 8.78
CA HIS A 107 -1.99 -1.73 8.66
C HIS A 107 -3.36 -1.11 8.93
N GLN A 108 -3.39 -0.02 9.70
CA GLN A 108 -4.63 0.69 9.98
C GLN A 108 -5.11 1.43 8.73
N LEU A 109 -6.31 1.07 8.26
CA LEU A 109 -7.00 1.73 7.15
C LEU A 109 -7.98 2.76 7.72
N ILE A 110 -7.83 4.02 7.31
CA ILE A 110 -8.74 5.11 7.69
C ILE A 110 -9.49 5.58 6.43
N GLY A 111 -10.65 6.23 6.62
CA GLY A 111 -11.34 6.94 5.53
C GLY A 111 -10.40 7.93 4.84
N LEU A 112 -10.65 8.20 3.55
CA LEU A 112 -9.81 9.09 2.75
C LEU A 112 -9.62 10.44 3.42
N VAL A 113 -8.37 10.75 3.74
CA VAL A 113 -7.96 12.08 4.16
C VAL A 113 -7.22 12.70 2.99
N GLU A 114 -7.68 13.85 2.51
CA GLU A 114 -7.10 14.54 1.35
C GLU A 114 -5.64 14.98 1.59
N ASN A 115 -5.21 15.06 2.84
CA ASN A 115 -3.86 15.47 3.23
C ASN A 115 -3.20 14.43 4.15
N LEU A 116 -2.64 13.37 3.56
CA LEU A 116 -1.85 12.35 4.27
C LEU A 116 -0.48 12.87 4.69
N GLU A 117 0.14 13.76 3.90
CA GLU A 117 1.46 14.34 4.18
C GLU A 117 1.45 15.15 5.49
N GLY A 118 0.36 15.85 5.79
CA GLY A 118 0.18 16.59 7.03
C GLY A 118 0.08 15.74 8.30
N ARG A 119 -0.01 14.40 8.19
CA ARG A 119 -0.10 13.47 9.33
C ARG A 119 1.22 12.80 9.69
N THR A 120 2.28 13.07 8.92
CA THR A 120 3.58 12.44 9.10
C THR A 120 4.60 13.47 9.56
N CYS A 121 5.42 13.08 10.55
CA CYS A 121 6.55 13.87 11.00
C CYS A 121 7.60 13.95 9.90
N THR A 122 7.89 15.15 9.42
CA THR A 122 8.88 15.40 8.36
C THR A 122 10.32 15.02 8.77
N LYS A 123 10.63 14.99 10.07
CA LYS A 123 11.96 14.61 10.58
C LYS A 123 12.17 13.11 10.71
N HIS A 124 11.11 12.38 11.04
CA HIS A 124 11.22 10.98 11.48
C HIS A 124 10.47 9.98 10.59
N ASP A 125 9.65 10.50 9.66
CA ASP A 125 8.79 9.72 8.79
C ASP A 125 7.92 8.73 9.60
N LYS A 126 7.29 9.28 10.65
CA LYS A 126 6.41 8.58 11.61
C LYS A 126 5.14 9.39 11.80
N LEU A 127 4.04 8.71 12.12
CA LEU A 127 2.76 9.35 12.37
C LEU A 127 2.84 10.36 13.53
N LEU A 128 2.11 11.46 13.37
CA LEU A 128 1.91 12.47 14.39
C LEU A 128 0.73 12.05 15.28
N GLU A 129 1.04 11.32 16.36
CA GLU A 129 0.06 10.77 17.30
C GLU A 129 -0.02 11.54 18.62
N LEU A 130 0.88 12.51 18.81
CA LEU A 130 1.02 13.29 20.03
C LEU A 130 0.89 14.78 19.74
N PHE A 131 0.56 15.56 20.77
CA PHE A 131 0.51 17.01 20.73
C PHE A 131 1.42 17.62 21.79
N CYS A 132 2.34 18.47 21.37
CA CYS A 132 3.16 19.26 22.27
C CYS A 132 2.43 20.55 22.63
N LYS A 133 1.99 20.70 23.88
CA LYS A 133 1.30 21.89 24.39
C LYS A 133 2.22 23.11 24.46
N THR A 134 3.50 22.88 24.75
CA THR A 134 4.51 23.94 24.83
C THR A 134 4.71 24.64 23.48
N ASP A 135 4.82 23.88 22.39
CA ASP A 135 5.06 24.42 21.05
C ASP A 135 3.79 24.54 20.19
N GLN A 136 2.65 24.09 20.71
CA GLN A 136 1.35 24.02 20.02
C GLN A 136 1.44 23.28 18.67
N LYS A 137 2.10 22.13 18.65
CA LYS A 137 2.35 21.34 17.42
C LYS A 137 2.12 19.86 17.62
N CYS A 138 1.60 19.20 16.58
CA CYS A 138 1.55 17.75 16.52
C CYS A 138 2.97 17.18 16.32
N VAL A 139 3.32 16.15 17.07
CA VAL A 139 4.64 15.52 17.09
C VAL A 139 4.52 14.00 17.06
N CYS A 140 5.59 13.31 16.65
CA CYS A 140 5.65 11.84 16.72
C CYS A 140 6.34 11.37 18.00
N MET A 141 6.26 10.06 18.29
CA MET A 141 6.92 9.45 19.45
C MET A 141 8.44 9.71 19.51
N LEU A 142 9.13 9.82 18.37
CA LEU A 142 10.58 10.10 18.37
C LEU A 142 10.91 11.55 18.70
N CYS A 143 9.97 12.48 18.47
CA CYS A 143 10.13 13.88 18.87
C CYS A 143 10.19 14.04 20.39
N THR A 144 9.49 13.19 21.16
CA THR A 144 9.44 13.28 22.64
C THR A 144 10.71 12.81 23.32
N ILE A 145 11.59 12.10 22.61
CA ILE A 145 12.90 11.71 23.14
C ILE A 145 14.04 12.58 22.59
N SER A 146 13.73 13.49 21.65
CA SER A 146 14.67 14.42 21.03
C SER A 146 14.30 15.87 21.36
N ASP A 147 13.71 16.60 20.41
CA ASP A 147 13.47 18.04 20.49
C ASP A 147 12.44 18.44 21.56
N HIS A 148 11.52 17.54 21.93
CA HIS A 148 10.42 17.81 22.86
C HIS A 148 10.58 17.05 24.20
N LYS A 149 11.81 16.67 24.57
CA LYS A 149 12.08 15.82 25.74
C LYS A 149 11.60 16.40 27.07
N THR A 150 11.62 17.72 27.20
CA THR A 150 11.21 18.43 28.43
C THR A 150 9.91 19.19 28.24
N HIS A 151 9.23 19.02 27.11
CA HIS A 151 7.99 19.73 26.82
C HIS A 151 6.79 18.93 27.34
N ASP A 152 5.70 19.65 27.58
CA ASP A 152 4.43 19.01 27.90
C ASP A 152 3.85 18.41 26.63
N VAL A 153 3.73 17.08 26.60
CA VAL A 153 3.27 16.31 25.46
C VAL A 153 2.16 15.37 25.91
N VAL A 154 1.02 15.48 25.23
CA VAL A 154 -0.18 14.66 25.48
C VAL A 154 -0.56 13.87 24.23
N PRO A 155 -1.40 12.83 24.35
CA PRO A 155 -2.01 12.18 23.19
C PRO A 155 -2.79 13.18 22.33
N LEU A 156 -2.64 13.09 21.00
CA LEU A 156 -3.32 14.01 20.09
C LEU A 156 -4.85 13.92 20.18
N GLU A 157 -5.38 12.71 20.40
CA GLU A 157 -6.82 12.46 20.57
C GLU A 157 -7.39 13.23 21.78
N GLU A 158 -6.64 13.26 22.89
CA GLU A 158 -7.06 13.93 24.12
C GLU A 158 -7.14 15.44 23.92
N GLU A 159 -6.10 16.04 23.32
CA GLU A 159 -6.08 17.47 23.00
C GLU A 159 -7.18 17.84 22.01
N TYR A 160 -7.41 16.98 21.00
CA TYR A 160 -8.43 17.21 19.98
C TYR A 160 -9.83 17.26 20.58
N GLU A 161 -10.20 16.28 21.42
CA GLU A 161 -11.51 16.28 22.06
C GLU A 161 -11.68 17.47 23.03
N GLY A 162 -10.61 17.87 23.72
CA GLY A 162 -10.60 19.09 24.54
C GLY A 162 -10.90 20.35 23.72
N LYS A 163 -10.13 20.61 22.66
CA LYS A 163 -10.32 21.79 21.80
C LYS A 163 -11.67 21.79 21.07
N LYS A 164 -12.16 20.62 20.69
CA LYS A 164 -13.47 20.47 20.05
C LYS A 164 -14.61 20.85 21.00
N ALA A 165 -14.51 20.47 22.27
CA ALA A 165 -15.48 20.87 23.29
C ALA A 165 -15.47 22.40 23.50
N GLU A 166 -14.29 23.00 23.65
CA GLU A 166 -14.13 24.46 23.79
C GLU A 166 -14.72 25.23 22.60
N LEU A 167 -14.46 24.75 21.38
CA LEU A 167 -15.04 25.34 20.17
C LEU A 167 -16.57 25.24 20.13
N SER A 168 -17.12 24.10 20.54
CA SER A 168 -18.57 23.90 20.59
C SER A 168 -19.26 24.82 21.59
N GLU A 169 -18.64 25.07 22.75
CA GLU A 169 -19.14 26.02 23.75
C GLU A 169 -19.10 27.45 23.20
N THR A 170 -17.96 27.83 22.62
CA THR A 170 -17.77 29.15 22.01
C THR A 170 -18.78 29.40 20.88
N GLU A 171 -19.05 28.40 20.03
CA GLU A 171 -20.06 28.50 18.99
C GLU A 171 -21.47 28.70 19.56
N ALA A 172 -21.82 27.97 20.61
CA ALA A 172 -23.11 28.12 21.28
C ALA A 172 -23.28 29.53 21.87
N ASP A 173 -22.23 30.09 22.47
CA ASP A 173 -22.23 31.45 23.02
C ASP A 173 -22.44 32.50 21.92
N TYR A 174 -21.73 32.38 20.79
CA TYR A 174 -21.94 33.26 19.64
C TYR A 174 -23.36 33.16 19.10
N GLN A 175 -23.92 31.95 18.99
CA GLN A 175 -25.31 31.76 18.55
C GLN A 175 -26.31 32.41 19.52
N GLN A 176 -26.09 32.31 20.83
CA GLN A 176 -26.93 33.01 21.82
C GLN A 176 -26.84 34.53 21.69
N MET A 177 -25.64 35.08 21.50
CA MET A 177 -25.46 36.52 21.29
C MET A 177 -26.18 37.02 20.04
N ILE A 178 -26.16 36.23 18.95
CA ILE A 178 -26.87 36.56 17.71
C ILE A 178 -28.38 36.54 17.92
N GLN A 179 -28.91 35.56 18.65
CA GLN A 179 -30.35 35.46 18.94
C GLN A 179 -30.88 36.58 19.85
N LYS A 180 -30.02 37.17 20.68
CA LYS A 180 -30.38 38.28 21.60
C LYS A 180 -30.25 39.66 20.97
N ARG A 181 -29.83 39.75 19.71
CA ARG A 181 -29.63 40.99 18.95
C ARG A 181 -30.90 41.38 18.18
#